data_AF-A0A1S8Y925-F1
#
_entry.id   AF-A0A1S8Y925-F1
#
_cell.length_a   1.000
_cell.length_b   1.000
_cell.length_c   1.000
_cell.angle_alpha   90.00
_cell.angle_beta   90.00
_cell.angle_gamma   90.00
#
_symmetry.space_group_name_H-M   'P 1'
#
loop_
_entity.id
_entity.type
_entity.pdbx_description
1 polymer ?
#
loop_
_entity_poly.entity_id
_entity_poly.type
_entity_poly.pdbx_seq_one_letter_code
_entity_poly.pdbx_strand_id
1 'polypeptide(L)' 'MKPEDENAINSVARAVISELTSKSNQLTYRQILDKHATKIAPLIPAKHRGRAWLWLNCVCQNLASGK' A
#
# COMPACT_ATOMS: atom_id res chain seq x y z
N MET A 1 -13.70 -7.21 5.06
CA MET A 1 -12.39 -7.77 4.64
C MET A 1 -11.97 -8.70 5.76
N LYS A 2 -11.23 -9.79 5.49
CA LYS A 2 -10.78 -10.65 6.60
C LYS A 2 -9.67 -9.92 7.35
N PRO A 3 -9.54 -10.10 8.68
CA PRO A 3 -8.42 -9.51 9.44
C PRO A 3 -7.05 -9.88 8.86
N GLU A 4 -6.93 -11.07 8.28
CA GLU A 4 -5.71 -11.55 7.60
C GLU A 4 -5.34 -10.69 6.38
N ASP A 5 -6.33 -10.34 5.55
CA ASP A 5 -6.14 -9.49 4.38
C ASP A 5 -5.72 -8.06 4.79
N GLU A 6 -6.36 -7.51 5.84
CA GLU A 6 -6.02 -6.20 6.39
C GLU A 6 -4.59 -6.16 6.94
N ASN A 7 -4.18 -7.19 7.69
CA ASN A 7 -2.81 -7.32 8.18
C ASN A 7 -1.79 -7.42 7.04
N ALA A 8 -2.11 -8.18 5.98
CA ALA A 8 -1.26 -8.27 4.80
C ALA A 8 -1.13 -6.91 4.08
N ILE A 9 -2.23 -6.17 3.92
CA ILE A 9 -2.21 -4.82 3.33
C ILE A 9 -1.41 -3.86 4.19
N ASN A 10 -1.57 -3.89 5.52
CA ASN A 10 -0.81 -3.07 6.46
C ASN A 10 0.70 -3.36 6.39
N SER A 11 1.09 -4.63 6.23
CA SER A 11 2.48 -5.03 6.03
C SER A 11 3.06 -4.44 4.74
N VAL A 12 2.30 -4.51 3.63
CA VAL A 12 2.70 -3.89 2.35
C VAL A 12 2.79 -2.37 2.47
N ALA A 13 1.86 -1.73 3.18
CA ALA A 13 1.89 -0.28 3.41
C ALA A 13 3.13 0.16 4.21
N ARG A 14 3.53 -0.60 5.23
CA ARG A 14 4.79 -0.36 5.96
C ARG A 14 6.01 -0.47 5.05
N ALA A 15 6.01 -1.44 4.12
CA ALA A 15 7.08 -1.57 3.14
C ALA A 15 7.14 -0.37 2.18
N VAL A 16 5.98 0.17 1.75
CA VAL A 16 5.91 1.41 0.96
C VAL A 16 6.52 2.59 1.72
N ILE A 17 6.15 2.79 2.99
CA ILE A 17 6.67 3.88 3.83
C ILE A 17 8.19 3.72 4.04
N SER A 18 8.65 2.49 4.27
CA SER A 18 10.08 2.21 4.42
C SER A 18 10.86 2.46 3.12
N GLU A 19 10.30 2.13 1.96
CA GLU A 19 10.94 2.39 0.67
C GLU A 19 10.95 3.90 0.36
N LEU A 20 9.86 4.61 0.66
CA LEU A 20 9.74 6.05 0.47
C LEU A 20 10.78 6.84 1.29
N THR A 21 11.07 6.39 2.51
CA THR A 21 12.05 7.02 3.41
C THR A 21 13.49 6.56 3.19
N SER A 22 13.72 5.58 2.29
CA SER A 22 15.05 5.10 1.97
C SER A 22 15.87 6.16 1.22
N LYS A 23 17.11 6.38 1.66
CA LYS A 23 18.05 7.32 1.02
C LYS A 23 18.50 6.90 -0.38
N SER A 24 18.33 5.62 -0.73
CA SER A 24 18.67 5.08 -2.06
C SER A 24 17.48 5.09 -3.03
N ASN A 25 16.31 5.51 -2.59
CA ASN A 25 15.11 5.48 -3.41
C ASN A 25 15.18 6.52 -4.55
N GLN A 26 14.91 6.08 -5.77
CA GLN A 26 14.86 6.92 -6.99
C GLN A 26 13.42 7.04 -7.53
N LEU A 27 12.44 6.42 -6.87
CA LEU A 27 11.05 6.38 -7.30
C LEU A 27 10.23 7.46 -6.60
N THR A 28 9.29 8.04 -7.33
CA THR A 28 8.25 8.88 -6.74
C THR A 28 7.31 8.04 -5.86
N TYR A 29 6.64 8.68 -4.90
CA TYR A 29 5.67 7.99 -4.05
C TYR A 29 4.61 7.22 -4.86
N ARG A 30 4.12 7.80 -5.96
CA ARG A 30 3.13 7.16 -6.85
C ARG A 30 3.68 5.88 -7.49
N GLN A 31 4.93 5.89 -7.94
CA GLN A 31 5.61 4.73 -8.54
C GLN A 31 5.84 3.63 -7.50
N ILE A 32 6.19 3.97 -6.26
CA ILE A 32 6.30 3.01 -5.16
C ILE A 32 4.92 2.38 -4.89
N LEU A 33 3.86 3.19 -4.84
CA LEU A 33 2.50 2.69 -4.68
C LEU A 33 2.12 1.72 -5.81
N ASP A 34 2.39 2.05 -7.07
CA ASP A 34 2.14 1.14 -8.21
C ASP A 34 2.90 -0.18 -8.10
N LYS A 35 4.18 -0.11 -7.76
CA LYS A 35 5.06 -1.28 -7.57
C LYS A 35 4.49 -2.25 -6.54
N HIS A 36 3.92 -1.75 -5.45
CA HIS A 36 3.39 -2.57 -4.36
C HIS A 36 1.89 -2.86 -4.46
N ALA A 37 1.12 -2.07 -5.21
CA ALA A 37 -0.32 -2.22 -5.37
C ALA A 37 -0.73 -3.58 -5.97
N THR A 38 0.10 -4.15 -6.84
CA THR A 38 -0.11 -5.47 -7.45
C THR A 38 -0.21 -6.58 -6.40
N LYS A 39 0.51 -6.45 -5.27
CA LYS A 39 0.51 -7.42 -4.17
C LYS A 39 -0.81 -7.42 -3.40
N ILE A 40 -1.48 -6.28 -3.33
CA ILE A 40 -2.74 -6.13 -2.57
C ILE A 40 -3.99 -6.25 -3.46
N ALA A 41 -3.84 -6.14 -4.78
CA ALA A 41 -4.94 -6.30 -5.73
C ALA A 41 -5.81 -7.57 -5.49
N PRO A 42 -5.26 -8.77 -5.19
CA PRO A 42 -6.10 -9.92 -4.90
C PRO A 42 -6.86 -9.82 -3.57
N LEU A 43 -6.37 -9.01 -2.62
CA LEU A 43 -6.88 -8.88 -1.25
C LEU A 43 -8.02 -7.86 -1.11
N ILE A 44 -8.18 -6.98 -2.10
CA ILE A 44 -9.25 -5.97 -2.12
C ILE A 44 -10.43 -6.42 -3.00
N PRO A 45 -11.64 -5.84 -2.78
CA PRO A 45 -12.81 -6.19 -3.58
C PRO A 45 -12.56 -6.05 -5.08
N ALA A 46 -13.07 -6.99 -5.88
CA ALA A 46 -12.85 -7.08 -7.33
C ALA A 46 -13.10 -5.74 -8.07
N LYS A 47 -14.16 -5.01 -7.68
CA LYS A 47 -14.53 -3.70 -8.23
C LYS A 47 -13.47 -2.60 -8.05
N HIS A 48 -12.51 -2.79 -7.14
CA HIS A 48 -11.47 -1.82 -6.83
C HIS A 48 -10.06 -2.25 -7.26
N ARG A 49 -9.89 -3.43 -7.84
CA ARG A 49 -8.56 -3.98 -8.20
C ARG A 49 -7.76 -3.05 -9.12
N GLY A 50 -8.42 -2.41 -10.09
CA GLY A 50 -7.79 -1.43 -10.98
C GLY A 50 -7.34 -0.13 -10.29
N ARG A 51 -7.70 0.07 -9.02
CA ARG A 51 -7.32 1.22 -8.19
C ARG A 51 -6.67 0.77 -6.87
N ALA A 52 -6.01 -0.39 -6.86
CA ALA A 52 -5.33 -0.91 -5.69
C ALA A 52 -4.33 0.09 -5.09
N TRP A 53 -3.64 0.87 -5.93
CA TRP A 53 -2.73 1.92 -5.48
C TRP A 53 -3.41 2.99 -4.60
N LEU A 54 -4.68 3.32 -4.88
CA LEU A 54 -5.43 4.31 -4.12
C LEU A 54 -5.81 3.76 -2.75
N TRP A 55 -6.16 2.47 -2.69
CA TRP A 55 -6.41 1.77 -1.45
C TRP A 55 -5.15 1.73 -0.58
N LEU A 56 -4.02 1.37 -1.19
CA LEU A 56 -2.73 1.33 -0.51
C LEU A 56 -2.34 2.72 0.01
N ASN A 57 -2.59 3.78 -0.76
CA ASN A 57 -2.37 5.15 -0.31
C ASN A 57 -3.19 5.48 0.94
N CYS A 58 -4.50 5.17 0.97
CA CYS A 58 -5.33 5.43 2.15
C CYS A 58 -4.78 4.72 3.39
N VAL A 59 -4.33 3.47 3.25
CA VAL A 59 -3.73 2.72 4.37
C VAL A 59 -2.40 3.34 4.81
N CYS A 60 -1.53 3.74 3.89
CA CYS A 60 -0.29 4.44 4.23
C CYS A 60 -0.57 5.73 5.02
N GLN A 61 -1.57 6.52 4.61
CA GLN A 61 -1.95 7.75 5.30
C GLN A 61 -2.52 7.50 6.71
N ASN A 62 -3.33 6.45 6.88
CA ASN A 62 -3.85 6.05 8.20
C ASN A 62 -2.71 5.67 9.14
N LEU A 63 -1.78 4.82 8.69
CA LEU A 63 -0.61 4.42 9.46
C LEU A 63 0.29 5.60 9.82
N ALA A 64 0.50 6.53 8.87
CA ALA A 64 1.28 7.75 9.12
C ALA A 64 0.58 8.69 10.13
N SER A 65 -0.75 8.67 10.17
CA SER A 65 -1.56 9.48 11.11
C SER A 65 -1.75 8.81 12.48
N GLY A 66 -1.22 7.60 12.69
CA GLY A 66 -1.42 6.81 13.91
C GLY A 66 -2.84 6.31 14.13
N LYS A 67 -3.63 6.19 13.06
CA LYS A 67 -5.01 5.69 13.07
C LYS A 67 -5.10 4.24 12.61
#